data_AF-A0A9J6G2Z2-F1
#
_entry.id   AF-A0A9J6G2Z2-F1
#
_cell.length_a   1.000
_cell.length_b   1.000
_cell.length_c   1.000
_cell.angle_alpha   90.00
_cell.angle_beta   90.00
_cell.angle_gamma   90.00
#
_symmetry.space_group_name_H-M   'P 1'
#
loop_
_entity.id
_entity.type
_entity.pdbx_description
1 polymer ?
#
loop_
_entity_poly.entity_id
_entity_poly.type
_entity_poly.pdbx_seq_one_letter_code
_entity_poly.pdbx_strand_id
1 'polypeptide(L)'
;MQEVNASKPEDVLHAQIETLPPKQQQCVMQCFSAAKKRSSKGNVYSKDWILECMLMKMKSAKLYEHLRKHNIISLPSKSTLKRYLRLFKSGFGFNEKVLRKLKEKTTHISSFRRRGGLLVDEIKLSEHLTVTSTGHIEGFVDMGPFTTDGQNVPCDHGMIVMFVPLTGKWNQVIGAFATSSNVKGEMLAKILIEATILAEASGLFVDFVTCDGAAWNRKMWDILGIGVKSGKITSKLQHPVDSSRYLHFMSDFPHLLKCVRNTLLKGPLNTPNGKVTLWSTLHLLEYLAAHGYKYIMTSRLSQDPLENFFGIIRQSFGSNNHPTPTQFLIVVNCLSFYNLAKVVGTGNAEQVQGSEDLSSLLSAHDVGVRDTTVSTLDTFIESGDLASAERLLHRVPVDHKECLEQRSDSRLVHYMAGYVARKFLSRSNCEKCKGSLLDSSVNKDETCQFTVMCDKGGLLYPSQAVFNAVKQLEDIFTVHFSQEKLCSDSILDVMSLVKLQFGESIGCSLHEDSLTTELIKFYVLTRLHFYVKGLNQSRADRTKKKLHGKISRCS
;
A
#
# COMPACT_ATOMS: atom_id res chain seq x y z
N MET A 1 -11.87 -29.98 31.70
CA MET A 1 -13.07 -29.60 30.91
C MET A 1 -13.15 -30.36 29.57
N GLN A 2 -12.83 -31.67 29.54
CA GLN A 2 -12.95 -32.48 28.32
C GLN A 2 -13.99 -33.61 28.43
N GLU A 3 -14.76 -33.70 29.53
CA GLU A 3 -15.67 -34.84 29.75
C GLU A 3 -17.15 -34.49 29.93
N VAL A 4 -17.63 -33.32 29.50
CA VAL A 4 -19.09 -33.01 29.55
C VAL A 4 -19.61 -32.35 28.26
N ASN A 5 -19.15 -32.79 27.08
CA ASN A 5 -19.69 -32.29 25.80
C ASN A 5 -20.23 -33.38 24.86
N ALA A 6 -20.52 -34.57 25.39
CA ALA A 6 -21.11 -35.67 24.61
C ALA A 6 -22.58 -35.86 25.00
N SER A 7 -23.50 -34.99 24.55
CA SER A 7 -24.96 -35.28 24.51
C SER A 7 -25.85 -34.19 23.89
N LYS A 8 -25.34 -33.33 23.01
CA LYS A 8 -26.21 -32.67 22.02
C LYS A 8 -25.85 -33.26 20.66
N PRO A 9 -26.82 -33.77 19.87
CA PRO A 9 -26.53 -34.17 18.50
C PRO A 9 -25.88 -32.97 17.80
N GLU A 10 -24.73 -33.14 17.14
CA GLU A 10 -24.09 -32.05 16.38
C GLU A 10 -25.11 -31.37 15.44
N ASP A 11 -26.11 -32.13 14.96
CA ASP A 11 -27.24 -31.68 14.14
C ASP A 11 -28.12 -30.61 14.81
N VAL A 12 -28.41 -30.73 16.11
CA VAL A 12 -29.26 -29.75 16.83
C VAL A 12 -28.50 -28.44 17.02
N LEU A 13 -27.20 -28.52 17.28
CA LEU A 13 -26.35 -27.35 17.41
C LEU A 13 -26.15 -26.66 16.05
N HIS A 14 -25.97 -27.42 14.98
CA HIS A 14 -25.91 -26.90 13.62
C HIS A 14 -27.20 -26.18 13.22
N ALA A 15 -28.36 -26.79 13.47
CA ALA A 15 -29.66 -26.15 13.21
C ALA A 15 -29.84 -24.84 14.01
N GLN A 16 -29.38 -24.80 15.26
CA GLN A 16 -29.41 -23.56 16.05
C GLN A 16 -28.43 -22.50 15.53
N ILE A 17 -27.24 -22.90 15.08
CA ILE A 17 -26.28 -21.99 14.46
C ILE A 17 -26.89 -21.39 13.19
N GLU A 18 -27.58 -22.18 12.35
CA GLU A 18 -28.22 -21.69 11.13
C GLU A 18 -29.27 -20.60 11.36
N THR A 19 -29.89 -20.55 12.55
CA THR A 19 -30.80 -19.45 12.92
C THR A 19 -30.09 -18.13 13.21
N LEU A 20 -28.78 -18.14 13.45
CA LEU A 20 -28.01 -16.94 13.73
C LEU A 20 -27.76 -16.13 12.44
N PRO A 21 -27.54 -14.81 12.54
CA PRO A 21 -27.03 -14.03 11.43
C PRO A 21 -25.71 -14.60 10.85
N PRO A 22 -25.48 -14.55 9.53
CA PRO A 22 -24.34 -15.22 8.88
C PRO A 22 -22.97 -14.94 9.52
N LYS A 23 -22.72 -13.71 9.97
CA LYS A 23 -21.47 -13.33 10.65
C LYS A 23 -21.31 -13.98 12.02
N GLN A 24 -22.41 -14.16 12.75
CA GLN A 24 -22.41 -14.85 14.03
C GLN A 24 -22.18 -16.34 13.82
N GLN A 25 -22.78 -16.93 12.77
CA GLN A 25 -22.50 -18.31 12.37
C GLN A 25 -21.00 -18.53 12.15
N GLN A 26 -20.37 -17.70 11.33
CA GLN A 26 -18.93 -17.80 11.05
C GLN A 26 -18.07 -17.67 12.32
N CYS A 27 -18.39 -16.71 13.19
CA CYS A 27 -17.69 -16.51 14.46
C CYS A 27 -17.78 -17.76 15.35
N VAL A 28 -19.00 -18.28 15.54
CA VAL A 28 -19.27 -19.45 16.39
C VAL A 28 -18.59 -20.70 15.83
N MET A 29 -18.71 -20.96 14.53
CA MET A 29 -18.04 -22.07 13.85
C MET A 29 -16.52 -21.99 14.00
N GLN A 30 -15.94 -20.79 13.93
CA GLN A 30 -14.51 -20.60 14.12
C GLN A 30 -14.05 -20.86 15.56
N CYS A 31 -14.88 -20.51 16.55
CA CYS A 31 -14.63 -20.85 17.95
C CYS A 31 -14.67 -22.37 18.17
N PHE A 32 -15.65 -23.07 17.60
CA PHE A 32 -15.71 -24.54 17.68
C PHE A 32 -14.51 -25.21 17.00
N SER A 33 -14.12 -24.75 15.80
CA SER A 33 -12.95 -25.27 15.09
C SER A 33 -11.65 -25.07 15.87
N ALA A 34 -11.49 -23.91 16.52
CA ALA A 34 -10.35 -23.64 17.39
C ALA A 34 -10.37 -24.51 18.66
N ALA A 35 -11.54 -24.75 19.25
CA ALA A 35 -11.68 -25.58 20.45
C ALA A 35 -11.38 -27.07 20.18
N LYS A 36 -11.63 -27.57 18.94
CA LYS A 36 -11.29 -28.94 18.53
C LYS A 36 -9.77 -29.18 18.43
N LYS A 37 -8.93 -28.14 18.44
CA LYS A 37 -7.46 -28.25 18.28
C LYS A 37 -6.71 -28.21 19.61
N ARG A 38 -5.66 -29.03 19.72
CA ARG A 38 -4.78 -29.09 20.90
C ARG A 38 -3.83 -27.88 21.04
N SER A 39 -3.61 -27.15 19.95
CA SER A 39 -2.74 -25.96 19.92
C SER A 39 -3.51 -24.74 19.47
N SER A 40 -3.20 -23.59 20.05
CA SER A 40 -3.66 -22.28 19.58
C SER A 40 -2.98 -21.83 18.28
N LYS A 41 -1.96 -22.57 17.81
CA LYS A 41 -1.26 -22.34 16.54
C LYS A 41 -1.86 -23.22 15.43
N GLY A 42 -1.82 -22.72 14.20
CA GLY A 42 -2.30 -23.48 13.02
C GLY A 42 -3.83 -23.47 12.84
N ASN A 43 -4.52 -22.47 13.40
CA ASN A 43 -5.93 -22.24 13.07
C ASN A 43 -6.07 -21.85 11.60
N VAL A 44 -6.95 -22.58 10.90
CA VAL A 44 -7.33 -22.30 9.52
C VAL A 44 -8.58 -21.46 9.59
N TYR A 45 -8.62 -20.39 8.81
CA TYR A 45 -9.71 -19.42 8.77
C TYR A 45 -10.26 -19.36 7.35
N SER A 46 -11.58 -19.22 7.21
CA SER A 46 -12.19 -18.94 5.91
C SER A 46 -11.76 -17.56 5.38
N LYS A 47 -11.79 -17.38 4.05
CA LYS A 47 -11.44 -16.10 3.41
C LYS A 47 -12.36 -14.96 3.90
N ASP A 48 -13.65 -15.26 4.06
CA ASP A 48 -14.64 -14.29 4.54
C ASP A 48 -14.36 -13.85 5.98
N TRP A 49 -14.04 -14.80 6.86
CA TRP A 49 -13.70 -14.48 8.26
C TRP A 49 -12.41 -13.67 8.35
N ILE A 50 -11.42 -13.99 7.51
CA ILE A 50 -10.19 -13.21 7.39
C ILE A 50 -10.50 -11.77 6.98
N LEU A 51 -11.37 -11.55 5.99
CA LEU A 51 -11.76 -10.22 5.53
C LEU A 51 -12.48 -9.44 6.64
N GLU A 52 -13.43 -10.07 7.34
CA GLU A 52 -14.10 -9.43 8.48
C GLU A 52 -13.11 -9.04 9.57
N CYS A 53 -12.15 -9.93 9.88
CA CYS A 53 -11.08 -9.65 10.84
C CYS A 53 -10.19 -8.47 10.40
N MET A 54 -9.90 -8.32 9.11
CA MET A 54 -9.18 -7.15 8.58
C MET A 54 -9.98 -5.87 8.81
N LEU A 55 -11.28 -5.87 8.51
CA LEU A 55 -12.15 -4.71 8.69
C LEU A 55 -12.30 -4.34 10.17
N MET A 56 -12.47 -5.33 11.05
CA MET A 56 -12.48 -5.13 12.49
C MET A 56 -11.18 -4.46 12.95
N LYS A 57 -10.03 -4.93 12.46
CA LYS A 57 -8.73 -4.34 12.77
C LYS A 57 -8.60 -2.91 12.25
N MET A 58 -9.07 -2.63 11.04
CA MET A 58 -9.08 -1.28 10.45
C MET A 58 -9.94 -0.32 11.27
N LYS A 59 -11.10 -0.78 11.76
CA LYS A 59 -11.99 0.01 12.62
C LYS A 59 -11.39 0.27 14.00
N SER A 60 -10.78 -0.73 14.63
CA SER A 60 -10.09 -0.56 15.90
C SER A 60 -9.02 -1.63 16.12
N ALA A 61 -7.77 -1.27 15.84
CA ALA A 61 -6.63 -2.16 16.06
C ALA A 61 -6.46 -2.51 17.55
N LYS A 62 -6.76 -1.58 18.46
CA LYS A 62 -6.67 -1.80 19.91
C LYS A 62 -7.71 -2.82 20.38
N LEU A 63 -8.97 -2.66 19.98
CA LEU A 63 -10.03 -3.60 20.32
C LEU A 63 -9.75 -4.98 19.73
N TYR A 64 -9.33 -5.04 18.46
CA TYR A 64 -8.96 -6.30 17.82
C TYR A 64 -7.87 -7.05 18.60
N GLU A 65 -6.80 -6.36 19.02
CA GLU A 65 -5.74 -7.00 19.81
C GLU A 65 -6.19 -7.38 21.22
N HIS A 66 -7.09 -6.62 21.84
CA HIS A 66 -7.69 -6.99 23.12
C HIS A 66 -8.50 -8.28 22.98
N LEU A 67 -9.45 -8.34 22.04
CA LEU A 67 -10.26 -9.54 21.77
C LEU A 67 -9.39 -10.77 21.49
N ARG A 68 -8.32 -10.60 20.71
CA ARG A 68 -7.37 -11.68 20.37
C ARG A 68 -6.54 -12.13 21.56
N LYS A 69 -5.94 -11.20 22.32
CA LYS A 69 -5.04 -11.54 23.43
C LYS A 69 -5.77 -12.19 24.59
N HIS A 70 -7.01 -11.79 24.83
CA HIS A 70 -7.86 -12.36 25.88
C HIS A 70 -8.64 -13.59 25.39
N ASN A 71 -8.42 -14.06 24.15
CA ASN A 71 -9.11 -15.21 23.55
C ASN A 71 -10.64 -15.11 23.64
N ILE A 72 -11.19 -13.89 23.57
CA ILE A 72 -12.65 -13.65 23.62
C ILE A 72 -13.29 -14.21 22.34
N ILE A 73 -12.59 -14.07 21.21
CA ILE A 73 -12.98 -14.60 19.90
C ILE A 73 -11.75 -15.23 19.24
N SER A 74 -11.96 -16.29 18.46
CA SER A 74 -10.91 -16.93 17.65
C SER A 74 -10.49 -16.02 16.49
N LEU A 75 -9.45 -15.20 16.73
CA LEU A 75 -8.98 -14.17 15.80
C LEU A 75 -7.58 -14.48 15.22
N PRO A 76 -7.37 -14.28 13.91
CA PRO A 76 -6.06 -14.40 13.27
C PRO A 76 -5.00 -13.48 13.87
N SER A 77 -3.74 -13.93 13.80
CA SER A 77 -2.58 -13.13 14.22
C SER A 77 -2.33 -11.94 13.28
N LYS A 78 -1.58 -10.94 13.75
CA LYS A 78 -1.11 -9.83 12.90
C LYS A 78 -0.37 -10.32 11.65
N SER A 79 0.49 -11.33 11.80
CA SER A 79 1.27 -11.91 10.69
C SER A 79 0.37 -12.61 9.69
N THR A 80 -0.65 -13.34 10.17
CA THR A 80 -1.66 -13.97 9.32
C THR A 80 -2.42 -12.92 8.52
N LEU A 81 -2.95 -11.87 9.16
CA LEU A 81 -3.65 -10.81 8.45
C LEU A 81 -2.76 -10.09 7.45
N LYS A 82 -1.50 -9.79 7.80
CA LYS A 82 -0.52 -9.20 6.86
C LYS A 82 -0.31 -10.10 5.64
N ARG A 83 -0.22 -11.42 5.83
CA ARG A 83 -0.09 -12.38 4.71
C ARG A 83 -1.27 -12.30 3.75
N TYR A 84 -2.49 -12.29 4.26
CA TYR A 84 -3.68 -12.16 3.40
C TYR A 84 -3.83 -10.75 2.81
N LEU A 85 -3.43 -9.69 3.51
CA LEU A 85 -3.43 -8.33 2.98
C LEU A 85 -2.55 -8.19 1.73
N ARG A 86 -1.46 -8.96 1.64
CA ARG A 86 -0.61 -9.00 0.45
C ARG A 86 -1.34 -9.54 -0.80
N LEU A 87 -2.37 -10.37 -0.65
CA LEU A 87 -3.16 -10.88 -1.76
C LEU A 87 -4.00 -9.78 -2.44
N PHE A 88 -4.31 -8.70 -1.70
CA PHE A 88 -5.03 -7.55 -2.23
C PHE A 88 -4.12 -6.54 -2.91
N LYS A 89 -2.81 -6.79 -2.99
CA LYS A 89 -1.88 -5.89 -3.65
C LYS A 89 -2.01 -6.03 -5.17
N SER A 90 -2.87 -5.23 -5.78
CA SER A 90 -2.76 -4.89 -7.20
C SER A 90 -1.73 -3.78 -7.38
N GLY A 91 -1.22 -3.59 -8.60
CA GLY A 91 -0.46 -2.39 -8.95
C GLY A 91 -1.29 -1.11 -8.81
N PHE A 92 -0.62 0.04 -8.87
CA PHE A 92 -1.29 1.33 -9.02
C PHE A 92 -1.85 1.49 -10.44
N GLY A 93 -2.81 2.40 -10.60
CA GLY A 93 -3.58 2.60 -11.81
C GLY A 93 -5.06 2.24 -11.63
N PHE A 94 -5.73 2.01 -12.75
CA PHE A 94 -7.09 1.48 -12.76
C PHE A 94 -7.08 -0.01 -12.48
N ASN A 95 -7.97 -0.47 -11.59
CA ASN A 95 -8.02 -1.87 -11.21
C ASN A 95 -8.98 -2.64 -12.11
N GLU A 96 -8.45 -3.33 -13.11
CA GLU A 96 -9.25 -4.11 -14.08
C GLU A 96 -10.13 -5.18 -13.42
N LYS A 97 -9.66 -5.81 -12.34
CA LYS A 97 -10.44 -6.82 -11.61
C LYS A 97 -11.68 -6.19 -10.98
N VAL A 98 -11.52 -5.00 -10.40
CA VAL A 98 -12.62 -4.20 -9.85
C VAL A 98 -13.59 -3.80 -10.95
N LEU A 99 -13.10 -3.30 -12.09
CA LEU A 99 -13.94 -2.88 -13.22
C LEU A 99 -14.73 -4.04 -13.84
N ARG A 100 -14.11 -5.21 -14.00
CA ARG A 100 -14.77 -6.43 -14.51
C ARG A 100 -15.91 -6.88 -13.61
N LYS A 101 -15.65 -6.94 -12.30
CA LYS A 101 -16.67 -7.26 -11.29
C LYS A 101 -17.78 -6.22 -11.22
N LEU A 102 -17.42 -4.95 -11.38
CA LEU A 102 -18.39 -3.88 -11.45
C LEU A 102 -19.32 -4.06 -12.66
N LYS A 103 -18.78 -4.47 -13.81
CA LYS A 103 -19.55 -4.78 -15.01
C LYS A 103 -20.55 -5.92 -14.80
N GLU A 104 -20.15 -6.98 -14.11
CA GLU A 104 -21.06 -8.08 -13.74
C GLU A 104 -22.19 -7.55 -12.84
N LYS A 105 -21.83 -6.81 -11.78
CA LYS A 105 -22.80 -6.27 -10.80
C LYS A 105 -23.77 -5.26 -11.40
N THR A 106 -23.32 -4.43 -12.37
CA THR A 106 -24.17 -3.41 -12.99
C THR A 106 -25.25 -4.00 -13.90
N THR A 107 -25.14 -5.25 -14.37
CA THR A 107 -26.20 -5.89 -15.17
C THR A 107 -27.51 -6.03 -14.41
N HIS A 108 -27.44 -6.24 -13.09
CA HIS A 108 -28.60 -6.41 -12.21
C HIS A 108 -29.12 -5.09 -11.61
N ILE A 109 -28.50 -3.95 -11.95
CA ILE A 109 -28.88 -2.63 -11.43
C ILE A 109 -29.54 -1.83 -12.55
N SER A 110 -30.71 -1.25 -12.29
CA SER A 110 -31.40 -0.36 -13.22
C SER A 110 -30.51 0.82 -13.67
N SER A 111 -30.63 1.26 -14.94
CA SER A 111 -29.92 2.42 -15.50
C SER A 111 -29.96 3.66 -14.60
N PHE A 112 -31.12 3.97 -14.02
CA PHE A 112 -31.30 5.11 -13.10
C PHE A 112 -30.36 5.08 -11.88
N ARG A 113 -30.11 3.90 -11.30
CA ARG A 113 -29.25 3.72 -10.12
C ARG A 113 -27.76 3.56 -10.46
N ARG A 114 -27.43 3.54 -11.75
CA ARG A 114 -26.05 3.47 -12.26
C ARG A 114 -25.49 4.82 -12.69
N ARG A 115 -26.32 5.88 -12.65
CA ARG A 115 -25.92 7.27 -12.89
C ARG A 115 -25.20 7.87 -11.68
N GLY A 116 -24.10 8.57 -11.93
CA GLY A 116 -23.22 9.10 -10.90
C GLY A 116 -22.13 9.99 -11.47
N GLY A 117 -21.11 10.25 -10.67
CA GLY A 117 -19.96 11.03 -11.09
C GLY A 117 -18.66 10.53 -10.49
N LEU A 118 -17.55 11.07 -10.98
CA LEU A 118 -16.21 10.79 -10.51
C LEU A 118 -15.75 11.86 -9.54
N LEU A 119 -15.34 11.44 -8.35
CA LEU A 119 -14.63 12.27 -7.38
C LEU A 119 -13.13 11.99 -7.49
N VAL A 120 -12.34 13.06 -7.54
CA VAL A 120 -10.88 12.98 -7.49
C VAL A 120 -10.32 13.88 -6.41
N ASP A 121 -9.46 13.31 -5.59
CA ASP A 121 -8.69 14.04 -4.58
C ASP A 121 -7.41 13.26 -4.21
N GLU A 122 -6.49 13.95 -3.56
CA GLU A 122 -5.19 13.45 -3.16
C GLU A 122 -5.07 13.38 -1.63
N ILE A 123 -4.44 12.32 -1.13
CA ILE A 123 -4.06 12.19 0.28
C ILE A 123 -2.54 12.25 0.43
N LYS A 124 -2.06 13.02 1.42
CA LYS A 124 -0.64 13.03 1.78
C LYS A 124 -0.19 11.67 2.34
N LEU A 125 0.87 11.12 1.77
CA LEU A 125 1.52 9.89 2.20
C LEU A 125 2.86 10.18 2.87
N SER A 126 3.36 9.20 3.62
CA SER A 126 4.75 9.21 4.10
C SER A 126 5.66 8.59 3.06
N GLU A 127 6.61 9.37 2.54
CA GLU A 127 7.69 8.88 1.68
C GLU A 127 8.40 7.70 2.34
N HIS A 128 8.28 6.53 1.73
CA HIS A 128 8.84 5.31 2.29
C HIS A 128 9.10 4.30 1.18
N LEU A 129 10.35 3.87 1.07
CA LEU A 129 10.76 2.83 0.14
C LEU A 129 10.83 1.47 0.83
N THR A 130 10.46 0.41 0.13
CA THR A 130 10.54 -0.97 0.66
C THR A 130 11.17 -1.88 -0.37
N VAL A 131 12.17 -2.64 0.06
CA VAL A 131 12.79 -3.69 -0.76
C VAL A 131 11.93 -4.96 -0.61
N THR A 132 11.56 -5.55 -1.73
CA THR A 132 10.81 -6.82 -1.79
C THR A 132 11.77 -8.00 -1.64
N SER A 133 11.23 -9.22 -1.46
CA SER A 133 12.05 -10.44 -1.40
C SER A 133 12.84 -10.70 -2.69
N THR A 134 12.37 -10.19 -3.84
CA THR A 134 13.07 -10.30 -5.13
C THR A 134 14.13 -9.22 -5.32
N GLY A 135 14.25 -8.27 -4.39
CA GLY A 135 15.17 -7.12 -4.49
C GLY A 135 14.60 -5.92 -5.22
N HIS A 136 13.41 -6.03 -5.84
CA HIS A 136 12.71 -4.90 -6.43
C HIS A 136 12.32 -3.88 -5.36
N ILE A 137 12.42 -2.60 -5.69
CA ILE A 137 12.17 -1.51 -4.74
C ILE A 137 10.83 -0.85 -5.03
N GLU A 138 10.00 -0.75 -4.00
CA GLU A 138 8.68 -0.15 -4.04
C GLU A 138 8.61 1.16 -3.27
N GLY A 139 7.59 1.97 -3.53
CA GLY A 139 7.35 3.26 -2.88
C GLY A 139 7.78 4.47 -3.69
N PHE A 140 8.16 4.27 -4.95
CA PHE A 140 8.31 5.32 -5.95
C PHE A 140 6.95 5.76 -6.50
N VAL A 141 6.93 6.85 -7.27
CA VAL A 141 5.78 7.25 -8.10
C VAL A 141 5.39 6.12 -9.02
N ASP A 142 4.11 5.79 -9.03
CA ASP A 142 3.51 4.78 -9.89
C ASP A 142 2.09 5.23 -10.23
N MET A 143 1.94 5.74 -11.44
CA MET A 143 0.67 6.16 -12.00
C MET A 143 0.10 5.08 -12.96
N GLY A 144 0.55 3.83 -12.85
CA GLY A 144 0.20 2.75 -13.77
C GLY A 144 0.63 3.08 -15.20
N PRO A 145 -0.24 2.93 -16.22
CA PRO A 145 0.07 3.23 -17.63
C PRO A 145 0.48 4.69 -17.89
N PHE A 146 0.24 5.58 -16.94
CA PHE A 146 0.54 7.01 -17.05
C PHE A 146 1.91 7.39 -16.47
N THR A 147 2.64 6.41 -15.92
CA THR A 147 3.98 6.64 -15.39
C THR A 147 4.92 6.98 -16.54
N THR A 148 5.53 8.17 -16.50
CA THR A 148 6.57 8.54 -17.46
C THR A 148 7.88 7.86 -17.07
N ASP A 149 8.62 7.35 -18.06
CA ASP A 149 9.91 6.69 -17.84
C ASP A 149 10.87 7.52 -16.96
N GLY A 150 11.56 6.82 -16.04
CA GLY A 150 12.64 7.42 -15.24
C GLY A 150 12.22 8.12 -13.94
N GLN A 151 10.98 8.03 -13.49
CA GLN A 151 10.58 8.62 -12.19
C GLN A 151 10.90 7.72 -10.99
N ASN A 152 12.19 7.59 -10.66
CA ASN A 152 12.66 7.03 -9.38
C ASN A 152 12.49 8.03 -8.22
N VAL A 153 11.35 8.71 -8.20
CA VAL A 153 11.02 9.73 -7.21
C VAL A 153 10.18 9.07 -6.13
N PRO A 154 10.54 9.18 -4.84
CA PRO A 154 9.71 8.67 -3.75
C PRO A 154 8.31 9.27 -3.81
N CYS A 155 7.29 8.42 -3.70
CA CYS A 155 5.91 8.84 -3.65
C CYS A 155 5.57 9.50 -2.32
N ASP A 156 4.86 10.63 -2.37
CA ASP A 156 4.47 11.41 -1.18
C ASP A 156 2.97 11.79 -1.17
N HIS A 157 2.21 11.42 -2.21
CA HIS A 157 0.76 11.55 -2.28
C HIS A 157 0.11 10.31 -2.94
N GLY A 158 -1.12 10.01 -2.54
CA GLY A 158 -1.95 8.99 -3.16
C GLY A 158 -3.18 9.65 -3.76
N MET A 159 -3.37 9.54 -5.07
CA MET A 159 -4.55 10.06 -5.75
C MET A 159 -5.60 8.95 -5.90
N ILE A 160 -6.85 9.26 -5.57
CA ILE A 160 -7.98 8.34 -5.73
C ILE A 160 -8.95 8.88 -6.76
N VAL A 161 -9.40 7.99 -7.64
CA VAL A 161 -10.56 8.22 -8.50
C VAL A 161 -11.69 7.31 -8.02
N MET A 162 -12.78 7.92 -7.55
CA MET A 162 -13.91 7.23 -6.95
C MET A 162 -15.19 7.56 -7.72
N PHE A 163 -15.96 6.53 -8.08
CA PHE A 163 -17.32 6.70 -8.57
C PHE A 163 -18.31 6.81 -7.41
N VAL A 164 -19.20 7.80 -7.49
CA VAL A 164 -20.30 8.01 -6.55
C VAL A 164 -21.63 8.08 -7.32
N PRO A 165 -22.59 7.18 -7.04
CA PRO A 165 -23.91 7.22 -7.67
C PRO A 165 -24.75 8.37 -7.14
N LEU A 166 -25.59 8.94 -8.00
CA LEU A 166 -26.63 9.90 -7.61
C LEU A 166 -27.70 9.25 -6.73
N THR A 167 -28.02 7.99 -7.01
CA THR A 167 -29.03 7.22 -6.28
C THR A 167 -28.44 5.92 -5.72
N GLY A 168 -28.28 5.86 -4.40
CA GLY A 168 -27.77 4.68 -3.70
C GLY A 168 -26.88 5.07 -2.52
N LYS A 169 -26.52 4.07 -1.71
CA LYS A 169 -25.57 4.23 -0.58
C LYS A 169 -24.36 3.33 -0.78
N TRP A 170 -23.68 3.48 -1.91
CA TRP A 170 -22.46 2.76 -2.24
C TRP A 170 -21.52 3.69 -3.00
N ASN A 171 -20.21 3.53 -2.82
CA ASN A 171 -19.17 4.24 -3.57
C ASN A 171 -18.13 3.21 -4.00
N GLN A 172 -17.49 3.42 -5.14
CA GLN A 172 -16.49 2.49 -5.65
C GLN A 172 -15.23 3.24 -6.06
N VAL A 173 -14.09 2.87 -5.49
CA VAL A 173 -12.79 3.30 -6.03
C VAL A 173 -12.54 2.52 -7.31
N ILE A 174 -12.28 3.23 -8.40
CA ILE A 174 -11.99 2.65 -9.72
C ILE A 174 -10.51 2.79 -10.09
N GLY A 175 -9.81 3.76 -9.51
CA GLY A 175 -8.37 3.96 -9.72
C GLY A 175 -7.66 4.51 -8.48
N ALA A 176 -6.42 4.09 -8.29
CA ALA A 176 -5.54 4.56 -7.22
C ALA A 176 -4.13 4.76 -7.77
N PHE A 177 -3.53 5.92 -7.57
CA PHE A 177 -2.26 6.30 -8.17
C PHE A 177 -1.29 6.79 -7.09
N ALA A 178 -0.02 6.38 -7.16
CA ALA A 178 1.06 6.89 -6.33
C ALA A 178 1.74 8.05 -7.05
N THR A 179 1.70 9.24 -6.45
CA THR A 179 2.19 10.47 -7.07
C THR A 179 3.24 11.14 -6.19
N SER A 180 4.07 11.98 -6.81
CA SER A 180 5.01 12.86 -6.12
C SER A 180 4.58 14.28 -6.39
N SER A 181 4.28 15.05 -5.35
CA SER A 181 3.56 16.32 -5.42
C SER A 181 2.22 16.20 -6.16
N ASN A 182 1.63 17.33 -6.54
CA ASN A 182 0.33 17.34 -7.21
C ASN A 182 0.47 16.86 -8.66
N VAL A 183 -0.52 16.12 -9.14
CA VAL A 183 -0.54 15.67 -10.54
C VAL A 183 -0.65 16.87 -11.48
N LYS A 184 0.23 16.93 -12.50
CA LYS A 184 0.17 17.99 -13.52
C LYS A 184 -1.19 17.93 -14.24
N GLY A 185 -1.79 19.11 -14.49
CA GLY A 185 -3.13 19.20 -15.08
C GLY A 185 -3.32 18.44 -16.40
N GLU A 186 -2.28 18.35 -17.24
CA GLU A 186 -2.30 17.56 -18.48
C GLU A 186 -2.44 16.05 -18.23
N MET A 187 -1.71 15.54 -17.25
CA MET A 187 -1.78 14.12 -16.89
C MET A 187 -3.12 13.81 -16.20
N LEU A 188 -3.57 14.72 -15.34
CA LEU A 188 -4.84 14.58 -14.65
C LEU A 188 -6.04 14.54 -15.62
N ALA A 189 -6.00 15.37 -16.68
CA ALA A 189 -7.00 15.34 -17.74
C ALA A 189 -7.05 13.98 -18.44
N LYS A 190 -5.89 13.40 -18.78
CA LYS A 190 -5.81 12.05 -19.39
C LYS A 190 -6.39 10.98 -18.47
N ILE A 191 -5.99 10.98 -17.19
CA ILE A 191 -6.48 10.03 -16.19
C ILE A 191 -8.00 10.13 -16.05
N LEU A 192 -8.57 11.34 -15.99
CA LEU A 192 -10.03 11.51 -15.83
C LEU A 192 -10.83 11.05 -17.04
N ILE A 193 -10.35 11.33 -18.25
CA ILE A 193 -11.03 10.87 -19.47
C ILE A 193 -10.98 9.34 -19.54
N GLU A 194 -9.82 8.74 -19.26
CA GLU A 194 -9.69 7.28 -19.19
C GLU A 194 -10.61 6.68 -18.13
N ALA A 195 -10.65 7.27 -16.93
CA ALA A 195 -11.54 6.83 -15.86
C ALA A 195 -13.01 6.86 -16.27
N THR A 196 -13.42 7.89 -17.02
CA THR A 196 -14.78 8.05 -17.54
C THR A 196 -15.09 6.93 -18.53
N ILE A 197 -14.18 6.66 -19.47
CA ILE A 197 -14.32 5.61 -20.48
C ILE A 197 -14.43 4.23 -19.82
N LEU A 198 -13.54 3.92 -18.87
CA LEU A 198 -13.51 2.63 -18.18
C LEU A 198 -14.74 2.41 -17.28
N ALA A 199 -15.22 3.45 -16.61
CA ALA A 199 -16.45 3.38 -15.81
C ALA A 199 -17.68 3.12 -16.69
N GLU A 200 -17.79 3.82 -17.82
CA GLU A 200 -18.88 3.64 -18.80
C GLU A 200 -18.84 2.24 -19.45
N ALA A 201 -17.65 1.75 -19.81
CA ALA A 201 -17.45 0.39 -20.31
C ALA A 201 -17.84 -0.69 -19.28
N SER A 202 -17.84 -0.34 -17.98
CA SER A 202 -18.29 -1.19 -16.87
C SER A 202 -19.80 -1.07 -16.60
N GLY A 203 -20.56 -0.38 -17.46
CA GLY A 203 -22.02 -0.24 -17.36
C GLY A 203 -22.50 0.86 -16.40
N LEU A 204 -21.60 1.71 -15.92
CA LEU A 204 -21.97 2.92 -15.18
C LEU A 204 -22.27 4.08 -16.13
N PHE A 205 -22.98 5.09 -15.64
CA PHE A 205 -23.21 6.34 -16.38
C PHE A 205 -22.56 7.48 -15.61
N VAL A 206 -21.52 8.07 -16.19
CA VAL A 206 -20.73 9.15 -15.59
C VAL A 206 -21.25 10.49 -16.13
N ASP A 207 -22.02 11.19 -15.31
CA ASP A 207 -22.65 12.45 -15.68
C ASP A 207 -21.80 13.67 -15.25
N PHE A 208 -20.96 13.53 -14.21
CA PHE A 208 -20.13 14.63 -13.71
C PHE A 208 -18.77 14.19 -13.16
N VAL A 209 -17.85 15.15 -13.07
CA VAL A 209 -16.56 15.05 -12.37
C VAL A 209 -16.47 16.17 -11.33
N THR A 210 -16.05 15.84 -10.12
CA THR A 210 -15.81 16.81 -9.04
C THR A 210 -14.37 16.73 -8.54
N CYS A 211 -13.72 17.88 -8.53
CA CYS A 211 -12.38 18.08 -7.95
C CYS A 211 -12.35 19.40 -7.17
N ASP A 212 -11.33 19.58 -6.33
CA ASP A 212 -11.14 20.85 -5.64
C ASP A 212 -10.72 21.97 -6.62
N GLY A 213 -10.69 23.20 -6.13
CA GLY A 213 -10.31 24.36 -6.92
C GLY A 213 -8.81 24.59 -7.04
N ALA A 214 -7.92 23.62 -6.77
CA ALA A 214 -6.47 23.83 -6.77
C ALA A 214 -5.91 24.23 -8.15
N ALA A 215 -4.70 24.79 -8.18
CA ALA A 215 -4.12 25.36 -9.41
C ALA A 215 -3.96 24.33 -10.54
N TRP A 216 -3.59 23.09 -10.21
CA TRP A 216 -3.46 22.01 -11.19
C TRP A 216 -4.82 21.50 -11.70
N ASN A 217 -5.84 21.45 -10.83
CA ASN A 217 -7.22 21.12 -11.21
C ASN A 217 -7.81 22.19 -12.13
N ARG A 218 -7.51 23.47 -11.89
CA ARG A 218 -7.88 24.56 -12.82
C ARG A 218 -7.13 24.47 -14.15
N LYS A 219 -5.84 24.09 -14.16
CA LYS A 219 -5.09 23.84 -15.41
C LYS A 219 -5.72 22.70 -16.21
N MET A 220 -6.11 21.62 -15.53
CA MET A 220 -6.85 20.51 -16.14
C MET A 220 -8.19 20.98 -16.74
N TRP A 221 -8.95 21.81 -16.02
CA TRP A 221 -10.18 22.41 -16.56
C TRP A 221 -9.91 23.20 -17.85
N ASP A 222 -8.91 24.09 -17.86
CA ASP A 222 -8.59 24.88 -19.06
C ASP A 222 -8.21 24.00 -20.26
N ILE A 223 -7.42 22.94 -20.04
CA ILE A 223 -7.07 21.94 -21.07
C ILE A 223 -8.31 21.25 -21.64
N LEU A 224 -9.30 20.97 -20.80
CA LEU A 224 -10.58 20.39 -21.19
C LEU A 224 -11.59 21.42 -21.70
N GLY A 225 -11.20 22.69 -21.85
CA GLY A 225 -12.07 23.77 -22.31
C GLY A 225 -13.08 24.26 -21.27
N ILE A 226 -12.93 23.86 -20.01
CA ILE A 226 -13.77 24.23 -18.88
C ILE A 226 -13.22 25.49 -18.23
N GLY A 227 -14.08 26.50 -18.03
CA GLY A 227 -13.70 27.77 -17.43
C GLY A 227 -14.50 28.94 -17.97
N VAL A 228 -13.99 30.15 -17.73
CA VAL A 228 -14.60 31.40 -18.21
C VAL A 228 -13.69 32.02 -19.25
N LYS A 229 -14.17 32.18 -20.48
CA LYS A 229 -13.44 32.83 -21.58
C LYS A 229 -14.32 33.96 -22.14
N SER A 230 -13.82 35.19 -22.11
CA SER A 230 -14.53 36.40 -22.58
C SER A 230 -15.97 36.53 -22.05
N GLY A 231 -16.17 36.26 -20.75
CA GLY A 231 -17.48 36.33 -20.09
C GLY A 231 -18.40 35.11 -20.31
N LYS A 232 -18.06 34.19 -21.21
CA LYS A 232 -18.80 32.94 -21.43
C LYS A 232 -18.30 31.85 -20.48
N ILE A 233 -19.21 31.31 -19.68
CA ILE A 233 -18.94 30.20 -18.75
C ILE A 233 -19.15 28.87 -19.50
N THR A 234 -18.13 28.02 -19.49
CA THR A 234 -18.19 26.65 -20.01
C THR A 234 -17.91 25.68 -18.86
N SER A 235 -18.89 24.88 -18.48
CA SER A 235 -18.83 23.95 -17.34
C SER A 235 -19.02 22.49 -17.73
N LYS A 236 -19.05 22.19 -19.03
CA LYS A 236 -19.29 20.86 -19.56
C LYS A 236 -18.54 20.65 -20.87
N LEU A 237 -18.20 19.41 -21.16
CA LEU A 237 -17.63 18.98 -22.45
C LEU A 237 -18.47 17.84 -23.04
N GLN A 238 -18.41 17.66 -24.36
CA GLN A 238 -19.13 16.60 -25.08
C GLN A 238 -18.69 15.24 -24.55
N HIS A 239 -19.62 14.41 -24.06
CA HIS A 239 -19.26 13.20 -23.33
C HIS A 239 -18.42 12.24 -24.20
N PRO A 240 -17.26 11.74 -23.70
CA PRO A 240 -16.26 11.06 -24.53
C PRO A 240 -16.72 9.70 -25.09
N VAL A 241 -17.74 9.09 -24.48
CA VAL A 241 -18.29 7.79 -24.90
C VAL A 241 -19.63 7.93 -25.64
N ASP A 242 -20.34 9.05 -25.47
CA ASP A 242 -21.72 9.19 -25.92
C ASP A 242 -21.97 10.62 -26.41
N SER A 243 -22.06 10.79 -27.72
CA SER A 243 -22.26 12.09 -28.36
C SER A 243 -23.61 12.74 -28.05
N SER A 244 -24.56 12.03 -27.44
CA SER A 244 -25.84 12.60 -26.99
C SER A 244 -25.78 13.23 -25.59
N ARG A 245 -24.72 12.99 -24.82
CA ARG A 245 -24.57 13.44 -23.43
C ARG A 245 -23.44 14.43 -23.25
N TYR A 246 -23.46 15.11 -22.10
CA TYR A 246 -22.36 15.97 -21.66
C TYR A 246 -21.75 15.43 -20.38
N LEU A 247 -20.43 15.60 -20.24
CA LEU A 247 -19.73 15.41 -18.99
C LEU A 247 -19.58 16.76 -18.28
N HIS A 248 -20.16 16.89 -17.10
CA HIS A 248 -20.20 18.13 -16.34
C HIS A 248 -19.03 18.23 -15.35
N PHE A 249 -18.41 19.40 -15.23
CA PHE A 249 -17.30 19.64 -14.31
C PHE A 249 -17.74 20.53 -13.17
N MET A 250 -17.48 20.07 -11.95
CA MET A 250 -17.94 20.69 -10.72
C MET A 250 -16.76 20.94 -9.78
N SER A 251 -16.81 22.04 -9.04
CA SER A 251 -15.88 22.31 -7.95
C SER A 251 -16.44 21.77 -6.64
N ASP A 252 -15.56 21.32 -5.73
CA ASP A 252 -15.97 20.96 -4.37
C ASP A 252 -16.59 22.13 -3.62
N PHE A 253 -17.90 22.05 -3.35
CA PHE A 253 -18.67 23.14 -2.79
C PHE A 253 -18.26 23.52 -1.36
N PRO A 254 -18.03 22.59 -0.41
CA PRO A 254 -17.45 22.91 0.88
C PRO A 254 -16.08 23.59 0.80
N HIS A 255 -15.20 23.18 -0.13
CA HIS A 255 -13.94 23.88 -0.34
C HIS A 255 -14.17 25.32 -0.81
N LEU A 256 -15.11 25.57 -1.72
CA LEU A 256 -15.49 26.93 -2.11
C LEU A 256 -15.99 27.75 -0.90
N LEU A 257 -16.81 27.17 -0.03
CA LEU A 257 -17.27 27.81 1.20
C LEU A 257 -16.11 28.13 2.15
N LYS A 258 -15.15 27.21 2.33
CA LYS A 258 -13.92 27.43 3.11
C LYS A 258 -13.11 28.59 2.52
N CYS A 259 -12.98 28.67 1.20
CA CYS A 259 -12.30 29.78 0.51
C CYS A 259 -13.02 31.12 0.73
N VAL A 260 -14.34 31.17 0.56
CA VAL A 260 -15.14 32.38 0.82
C VAL A 260 -15.00 32.82 2.26
N ARG A 261 -15.15 31.89 3.22
CA ARG A 261 -14.95 32.17 4.65
C ARG A 261 -13.54 32.71 4.92
N ASN A 262 -12.49 32.07 4.38
CA ASN A 262 -11.11 32.50 4.58
C ASN A 262 -10.85 33.89 3.99
N THR A 263 -11.48 34.23 2.87
CA THR A 263 -11.42 35.57 2.28
C THR A 263 -12.16 36.58 3.16
N LEU A 264 -13.35 36.25 3.65
CA LEU A 264 -14.12 37.10 4.58
C LEU A 264 -13.40 37.33 5.91
N LEU A 265 -12.62 36.36 6.39
CA LEU A 265 -11.77 36.50 7.58
C LEU A 265 -10.57 37.45 7.35
N LYS A 266 -10.12 37.61 6.10
CA LYS A 266 -9.05 38.56 5.73
C LYS A 266 -9.59 39.96 5.46
N GLY A 267 -10.88 40.09 5.14
CA GLY A 267 -11.55 41.36 4.92
C GLY A 267 -12.87 41.20 4.13
N PRO A 268 -13.67 42.26 4.02
CA PRO A 268 -14.92 42.22 3.25
C PRO A 268 -14.67 41.96 1.75
N LEU A 269 -15.55 41.15 1.16
CA LEU A 269 -15.57 40.90 -0.29
C LEU A 269 -16.44 41.96 -0.96
N ASN A 270 -15.79 42.91 -1.65
CA ASN A 270 -16.48 43.97 -2.38
C ASN A 270 -16.84 43.46 -3.77
N THR A 271 -18.12 43.48 -4.12
CA THR A 271 -18.58 43.31 -5.50
C THR A 271 -19.23 44.60 -6.00
N PRO A 272 -19.38 44.77 -7.34
CA PRO A 272 -19.92 46.01 -7.92
C PRO A 272 -21.30 46.42 -7.38
N ASN A 273 -22.08 45.46 -6.83
CA ASN A 273 -23.44 45.67 -6.35
C ASN A 273 -23.62 45.41 -4.83
N GLY A 274 -22.55 45.22 -4.06
CA GLY A 274 -22.62 44.93 -2.61
C GLY A 274 -21.86 43.67 -2.15
N LYS A 275 -22.25 43.06 -1.01
CA LYS A 275 -21.65 41.83 -0.44
C LYS A 275 -22.38 40.55 -0.93
N VAL A 276 -21.65 39.48 -1.27
CA VAL A 276 -22.18 38.27 -1.96
C VAL A 276 -22.36 37.01 -1.06
N THR A 277 -23.35 36.16 -1.42
CA THR A 277 -23.75 34.83 -0.85
C THR A 277 -24.12 33.74 -1.93
N LEU A 278 -24.66 32.57 -1.53
CA LEU A 278 -24.69 31.22 -2.18
C LEU A 278 -25.66 30.95 -3.38
N TRP A 279 -25.41 31.44 -4.60
CA TRP A 279 -26.31 31.25 -5.76
C TRP A 279 -26.13 29.97 -6.60
N SER A 280 -24.94 29.35 -6.57
CA SER A 280 -24.61 28.22 -7.46
C SER A 280 -25.36 26.91 -7.16
N THR A 281 -25.80 26.70 -5.92
CA THR A 281 -26.66 25.55 -5.55
C THR A 281 -28.08 25.72 -6.09
N LEU A 282 -28.57 26.96 -6.23
CA LEU A 282 -29.90 27.26 -6.75
C LEU A 282 -30.01 26.89 -8.24
N HIS A 283 -29.03 27.30 -9.05
CA HIS A 283 -29.04 27.00 -10.49
C HIS A 283 -28.95 25.50 -10.80
N LEU A 284 -28.25 24.71 -9.97
CA LEU A 284 -28.19 23.25 -10.11
C LEU A 284 -29.53 22.60 -9.74
N LEU A 285 -30.20 23.10 -8.71
CA LEU A 285 -31.54 22.65 -8.34
C LEU A 285 -32.55 22.97 -9.44
N GLU A 286 -32.50 24.15 -10.04
CA GLU A 286 -33.36 24.56 -11.17
C GLU A 286 -33.18 23.66 -12.39
N TYR A 287 -31.93 23.36 -12.76
CA TYR A 287 -31.61 22.44 -13.85
C TYR A 287 -32.15 21.03 -13.60
N LEU A 288 -31.95 20.48 -12.39
CA LEU A 288 -32.41 19.13 -12.05
C LEU A 288 -33.94 19.08 -11.87
N ALA A 289 -34.57 20.15 -11.40
CA ALA A 289 -36.03 20.26 -11.34
C ALA A 289 -36.66 20.17 -12.73
N ALA A 290 -36.03 20.78 -13.75
CA ALA A 290 -36.45 20.64 -15.15
C ALA A 290 -36.33 19.20 -15.69
N HIS A 291 -35.61 18.31 -14.98
CA HIS A 291 -35.46 16.89 -15.30
C HIS A 291 -36.23 15.98 -14.32
N GLY A 292 -37.21 16.53 -13.58
CA GLY A 292 -38.13 15.76 -12.74
C GLY A 292 -37.63 15.47 -11.32
N TYR A 293 -36.51 16.05 -10.89
CA TYR A 293 -36.03 15.90 -9.51
C TYR A 293 -36.78 16.85 -8.56
N LYS A 294 -37.39 16.32 -7.49
CA LYS A 294 -38.17 17.10 -6.50
C LYS A 294 -37.31 17.87 -5.49
N TYR A 295 -36.10 17.40 -5.21
CA TYR A 295 -35.15 18.03 -4.28
C TYR A 295 -33.73 17.53 -4.58
N ILE A 296 -32.72 18.26 -4.10
CA ILE A 296 -31.30 17.89 -4.19
C ILE A 296 -30.72 17.70 -2.79
N MET A 297 -30.02 16.59 -2.55
CA MET A 297 -29.24 16.41 -1.33
C MET A 297 -27.88 17.08 -1.50
N THR A 298 -27.75 18.33 -1.03
CA THR A 298 -26.50 19.10 -1.17
C THR A 298 -25.29 18.44 -0.52
N SER A 299 -25.51 17.58 0.50
CA SER A 299 -24.47 16.73 1.11
C SER A 299 -23.87 15.67 0.18
N ARG A 300 -24.42 15.49 -1.04
CA ARG A 300 -23.90 14.59 -2.08
C ARG A 300 -23.07 15.31 -3.13
N LEU A 301 -23.02 16.63 -3.09
CA LEU A 301 -22.21 17.47 -3.98
C LEU A 301 -20.85 17.82 -3.36
N SER A 302 -20.57 17.34 -2.15
CA SER A 302 -19.30 17.52 -1.45
C SER A 302 -18.39 16.32 -1.65
N GLN A 303 -17.09 16.57 -1.49
CA GLN A 303 -16.06 15.54 -1.37
C GLN A 303 -16.05 14.84 0.01
N ASP A 304 -17.02 15.12 0.90
CA ASP A 304 -17.08 14.50 2.23
C ASP A 304 -17.02 12.96 2.21
N PRO A 305 -17.63 12.23 1.26
CA PRO A 305 -17.47 10.78 1.20
C PRO A 305 -16.01 10.35 0.97
N LEU A 306 -15.23 11.15 0.24
CA LEU A 306 -13.82 10.92 -0.04
C LEU A 306 -12.95 11.33 1.17
N GLU A 307 -13.25 12.46 1.82
CA GLU A 307 -12.61 12.84 3.08
C GLU A 307 -12.84 11.78 4.17
N ASN A 308 -14.06 11.22 4.25
CA ASN A 308 -14.39 10.11 5.15
C ASN A 308 -13.61 8.83 4.80
N PHE A 309 -13.44 8.53 3.51
CA PHE A 309 -12.62 7.42 3.05
C PHE A 309 -11.15 7.61 3.44
N PHE A 310 -10.60 8.81 3.28
CA PHE A 310 -9.27 9.16 3.77
C PHE A 310 -9.16 9.03 5.29
N GLY A 311 -10.21 9.38 6.04
CA GLY A 311 -10.31 9.14 7.47
C GLY A 311 -10.14 7.66 7.83
N ILE A 312 -10.83 6.76 7.12
CA ILE A 312 -10.71 5.30 7.31
C ILE A 312 -9.28 4.83 7.02
N ILE A 313 -8.66 5.30 5.94
CA ILE A 313 -7.29 4.94 5.59
C ILE A 313 -6.32 5.35 6.70
N ARG A 314 -6.43 6.59 7.21
CA ARG A 314 -5.55 7.11 8.29
C ARG A 314 -5.72 6.31 9.58
N GLN A 315 -6.95 5.92 9.92
CA GLN A 315 -7.23 5.13 11.14
C GLN A 315 -6.77 3.67 11.05
N SER A 316 -6.63 3.13 9.84
CA SER A 316 -6.32 1.70 9.59
C SER A 316 -4.96 1.25 10.18
N PHE A 317 -4.06 2.19 10.48
CA PHE A 317 -2.73 1.92 11.04
C PHE A 317 -2.53 2.51 12.45
N GLY A 318 -3.63 2.74 13.19
CA GLY A 318 -3.57 3.20 14.59
C GLY A 318 -3.08 4.64 14.69
N SER A 319 -1.95 4.85 15.38
CA SER A 319 -1.39 6.20 15.56
C SER A 319 -0.66 6.75 14.32
N ASN A 320 -0.52 5.96 13.25
CA ASN A 320 0.10 6.43 12.02
C ASN A 320 -0.91 7.15 11.11
N ASN A 321 -0.97 8.48 11.23
CA ASN A 321 -1.87 9.31 10.44
C ASN A 321 -1.42 9.53 8.98
N HIS A 322 -0.25 9.04 8.58
CA HIS A 322 0.30 9.15 7.23
C HIS A 322 0.77 7.76 6.74
N PRO A 323 -0.09 7.01 6.03
CA PRO A 323 0.30 5.69 5.52
C PRO A 323 1.44 5.79 4.51
N THR A 324 2.24 4.72 4.39
CA THR A 324 3.20 4.57 3.29
C THR A 324 2.47 4.24 1.97
N PRO A 325 3.09 4.40 0.79
CA PRO A 325 2.45 4.05 -0.49
C PRO A 325 1.95 2.60 -0.54
N THR A 326 2.75 1.64 -0.08
CA THR A 326 2.36 0.23 0.00
C THR A 326 1.18 0.01 0.95
N GLN A 327 1.18 0.69 2.12
CA GLN A 327 0.09 0.62 3.09
C GLN A 327 -1.20 1.20 2.52
N PHE A 328 -1.11 2.34 1.86
CA PHE A 328 -2.21 3.02 1.19
C PHE A 328 -2.86 2.10 0.14
N LEU A 329 -2.07 1.54 -0.78
CA LEU A 329 -2.56 0.68 -1.86
C LEU A 329 -3.27 -0.57 -1.32
N ILE A 330 -2.68 -1.23 -0.31
CA ILE A 330 -3.28 -2.42 0.32
C ILE A 330 -4.64 -2.11 0.94
N VAL A 331 -4.76 -0.98 1.67
CA VAL A 331 -6.02 -0.59 2.32
C VAL A 331 -7.06 -0.21 1.29
N VAL A 332 -6.68 0.59 0.28
CA VAL A 332 -7.58 1.00 -0.81
C VAL A 332 -8.14 -0.22 -1.51
N ASN A 333 -7.28 -1.16 -1.93
CA ASN A 333 -7.73 -2.37 -2.58
C ASN A 333 -8.64 -3.21 -1.69
N CYS A 334 -8.25 -3.45 -0.43
CA CYS A 334 -9.07 -4.21 0.51
C CYS A 334 -10.48 -3.60 0.66
N LEU A 335 -10.59 -2.28 0.79
CA LEU A 335 -11.87 -1.58 0.90
C LEU A 335 -12.65 -1.59 -0.43
N SER A 336 -11.97 -1.46 -1.57
CA SER A 336 -12.58 -1.56 -2.91
C SER A 336 -13.22 -2.93 -3.12
N PHE A 337 -12.50 -4.01 -2.80
CA PHE A 337 -13.01 -5.38 -2.91
C PHE A 337 -14.14 -5.64 -1.91
N TYR A 338 -14.02 -5.14 -0.68
CA TYR A 338 -15.09 -5.26 0.30
C TYR A 338 -16.36 -4.52 -0.11
N ASN A 339 -16.27 -3.31 -0.67
CA ASN A 339 -17.43 -2.57 -1.15
C ASN A 339 -18.16 -3.28 -2.29
N LEU A 340 -17.41 -3.99 -3.15
CA LEU A 340 -18.00 -4.87 -4.15
C LEU A 340 -18.71 -6.07 -3.52
N ALA A 341 -18.07 -6.72 -2.55
CA ALA A 341 -18.61 -7.89 -1.84
C ALA A 341 -19.78 -7.56 -0.90
N LYS A 342 -19.94 -6.30 -0.51
CA LYS A 342 -21.06 -5.86 0.33
C LYS A 342 -22.36 -5.88 -0.48
N VAL A 343 -23.27 -6.76 -0.08
CA VAL A 343 -24.67 -6.76 -0.55
C VAL A 343 -25.34 -5.47 -0.05
N VAL A 344 -25.98 -4.73 -0.96
CA VAL A 344 -26.71 -3.50 -0.63
C VAL A 344 -28.00 -3.89 0.08
N GLY A 345 -27.93 -4.00 1.41
CA GLY A 345 -29.11 -4.23 2.25
C GLY A 345 -29.99 -2.99 2.33
N THR A 346 -30.83 -2.77 1.34
CA THR A 346 -32.05 -1.95 1.46
C THR A 346 -33.12 -2.49 0.51
N GLY A 347 -34.15 -3.13 1.06
CA GLY A 347 -35.34 -3.60 0.35
C GLY A 347 -35.46 -5.13 0.34
N ASN A 348 -36.69 -5.64 0.49
CA ASN A 348 -37.07 -7.05 0.44
C ASN A 348 -36.80 -7.66 -0.95
N ALA A 349 -35.52 -7.86 -1.29
CA ALA A 349 -35.10 -8.55 -2.50
C ALA A 349 -34.01 -9.58 -2.12
N GLU A 350 -34.06 -10.74 -2.78
CA GLU A 350 -33.32 -11.96 -2.47
C GLU A 350 -31.86 -11.77 -2.09
N GLN A 351 -31.44 -12.54 -1.08
CA GLN A 351 -30.06 -12.67 -0.64
C GLN A 351 -29.26 -13.41 -1.72
N VAL A 352 -28.54 -12.68 -2.57
CA VAL A 352 -27.50 -13.30 -3.41
C VAL A 352 -26.29 -13.59 -2.53
N GLN A 353 -25.86 -14.85 -2.48
CA GLN A 353 -24.71 -15.35 -1.71
C GLN A 353 -23.43 -14.59 -2.08
N GLY A 354 -22.92 -13.77 -1.15
CA GLY A 354 -21.68 -13.01 -1.33
C GLY A 354 -20.38 -13.83 -1.21
N SER A 355 -20.46 -15.16 -1.04
CA SER A 355 -19.31 -16.04 -0.76
C SER A 355 -18.53 -16.47 -2.00
N GLU A 356 -19.19 -16.66 -3.17
CA GLU A 356 -18.48 -17.07 -4.40
C GLU A 356 -17.68 -15.92 -5.03
N ASP A 357 -18.15 -14.69 -4.83
CA ASP A 357 -17.59 -13.49 -5.44
C ASP A 357 -16.21 -13.09 -4.86
N LEU A 358 -15.93 -13.39 -3.59
CA LEU A 358 -14.66 -13.00 -2.98
C LEU A 358 -13.54 -13.98 -3.35
N SER A 359 -13.85 -15.27 -3.52
CA SER A 359 -12.88 -16.29 -3.93
C SER A 359 -12.30 -16.07 -5.32
N SER A 360 -13.11 -15.59 -6.28
CA SER A 360 -12.69 -15.24 -7.64
C SER A 360 -11.91 -13.92 -7.72
N LEU A 361 -12.12 -12.99 -6.77
CA LEU A 361 -11.27 -11.80 -6.62
C LEU A 361 -9.90 -12.12 -6.01
N LEU A 362 -9.87 -13.10 -5.11
CA LEU A 362 -8.70 -13.57 -4.37
C LEU A 362 -8.01 -14.76 -5.03
N SER A 363 -8.47 -15.24 -6.19
CA SER A 363 -7.82 -16.36 -6.88
C SER A 363 -6.47 -15.90 -7.40
N ALA A 364 -5.42 -16.54 -6.91
CA ALA A 364 -4.01 -16.19 -7.08
C ALA A 364 -3.47 -16.37 -8.51
N HIS A 365 -4.34 -16.44 -9.53
CA HIS A 365 -3.91 -16.80 -10.89
C HIS A 365 -3.46 -15.64 -11.78
N ASP A 366 -3.68 -14.38 -11.39
CA ASP A 366 -3.22 -13.23 -12.19
C ASP A 366 -2.46 -12.22 -11.32
N VAL A 367 -1.30 -12.64 -10.80
CA VAL A 367 -0.12 -11.75 -10.81
C VAL A 367 0.39 -11.88 -12.24
N GLY A 368 0.29 -10.81 -13.03
CA GLY A 368 0.68 -10.81 -14.43
C GLY A 368 2.05 -11.44 -14.64
N VAL A 369 2.12 -12.26 -15.68
CA VAL A 369 3.29 -12.97 -16.22
C VAL A 369 4.58 -12.16 -16.07
N ARG A 370 5.37 -12.50 -15.03
CA ARG A 370 6.83 -12.41 -15.02
C ARG A 370 7.55 -13.20 -13.92
N ASP A 371 6.85 -14.04 -13.15
CA ASP A 371 7.48 -14.85 -12.10
C ASP A 371 7.10 -16.34 -12.22
N THR A 372 7.80 -17.04 -13.12
CA THR A 372 7.83 -18.51 -13.17
C THR A 372 9.11 -19.11 -12.58
N THR A 373 9.81 -18.39 -11.70
CA THR A 373 11.01 -18.90 -11.00
C THR A 373 11.03 -18.61 -9.49
N VAL A 374 9.88 -18.34 -8.87
CA VAL A 374 9.81 -17.85 -7.47
C VAL A 374 9.38 -18.91 -6.44
N SER A 375 8.81 -20.04 -6.86
CA SER A 375 8.18 -20.98 -5.90
C SER A 375 9.14 -21.89 -5.11
N THR A 376 10.43 -21.95 -5.46
CA THR A 376 11.45 -22.73 -4.70
C THR A 376 12.33 -21.88 -3.80
N LEU A 377 12.35 -20.56 -3.97
CA LEU A 377 13.27 -19.63 -3.28
C LEU A 377 12.62 -18.93 -2.07
N ASP A 378 11.29 -18.77 -2.06
CA ASP A 378 10.53 -18.19 -0.95
C ASP A 378 10.58 -19.05 0.32
N THR A 379 10.61 -20.38 0.16
CA THR A 379 10.77 -21.33 1.28
C THR A 379 12.11 -21.21 2.01
N PHE A 380 13.17 -20.71 1.34
CA PHE A 380 14.50 -20.54 1.94
C PHE A 380 14.70 -19.17 2.62
N ILE A 381 13.96 -18.15 2.18
CA ILE A 381 14.00 -16.80 2.78
C ILE A 381 13.13 -16.75 4.05
N GLU A 382 12.00 -17.46 4.07
CA GLU A 382 11.02 -17.43 5.19
C GLU A 382 11.51 -18.03 6.53
N SER A 383 12.65 -18.74 6.57
CA SER A 383 13.26 -19.21 7.83
C SER A 383 14.18 -18.17 8.52
N GLY A 384 14.31 -16.95 7.97
CA GLY A 384 15.19 -15.89 8.50
C GLY A 384 14.47 -14.67 9.06
N ASP A 385 14.31 -14.62 10.38
CA ASP A 385 13.75 -13.47 11.12
C ASP A 385 14.66 -12.22 11.08
N LEU A 386 14.54 -11.40 10.03
CA LEU A 386 15.24 -10.10 9.88
C LEU A 386 14.92 -9.10 11.01
N ALA A 387 13.78 -9.24 11.71
CA ALA A 387 13.41 -8.38 12.83
C ALA A 387 14.24 -8.66 14.11
N SER A 388 14.92 -9.80 14.18
CA SER A 388 15.86 -10.11 15.26
C SER A 388 17.27 -9.58 14.98
N ALA A 389 17.70 -9.50 13.71
CA ALA A 389 18.95 -8.81 13.33
C ALA A 389 18.89 -7.30 13.63
N GLU A 390 17.69 -6.70 13.52
CA GLU A 390 17.41 -5.30 13.84
C GLU A 390 17.72 -4.93 15.31
N ARG A 391 17.50 -5.82 16.28
CA ARG A 391 17.75 -5.55 17.71
C ARG A 391 19.24 -5.41 18.06
N LEU A 392 20.12 -5.98 17.23
CA LEU A 392 21.58 -5.94 17.45
C LEU A 392 22.26 -4.71 16.81
N LEU A 393 21.64 -4.08 15.80
CA LEU A 393 22.23 -2.97 15.02
C LEU A 393 21.85 -1.56 15.55
N HIS A 394 21.06 -1.47 16.61
CA HIS A 394 20.46 -0.20 17.10
C HIS A 394 21.41 0.77 17.83
N ARG A 395 22.74 0.69 17.65
CA ARG A 395 23.71 1.55 18.37
C ARG A 395 24.64 2.40 17.52
N VAL A 396 24.51 2.42 16.18
CA VAL A 396 25.43 3.20 15.35
C VAL A 396 24.67 4.34 14.64
N PRO A 397 25.02 5.62 14.91
CA PRO A 397 24.58 6.73 14.07
C PRO A 397 25.15 6.53 12.66
N VAL A 398 24.30 6.56 11.65
CA VAL A 398 24.75 6.54 10.25
C VAL A 398 25.24 7.95 9.93
N ASP A 399 26.53 8.18 10.11
CA ASP A 399 27.17 9.44 9.78
C ASP A 399 27.92 9.28 8.45
N HIS A 400 27.34 9.77 7.36
CA HIS A 400 27.99 9.79 6.04
C HIS A 400 27.74 11.14 5.33
N LYS A 401 28.70 12.04 5.52
CA LYS A 401 29.03 13.24 4.71
C LYS A 401 30.56 13.40 4.86
N GLU A 402 31.40 13.65 3.86
CA GLU A 402 31.30 14.28 2.54
C GLU A 402 32.05 13.46 1.45
N CYS A 403 31.99 13.92 0.19
CA CYS A 403 32.28 13.19 -1.05
C CYS A 403 33.76 12.93 -1.35
N LEU A 404 34.08 11.67 -1.73
CA LEU A 404 35.07 11.16 -2.72
C LEU A 404 35.11 9.62 -2.49
N GLU A 405 34.44 8.83 -3.34
CA GLU A 405 34.20 7.36 -3.20
C GLU A 405 33.88 6.90 -1.76
N GLN A 406 32.60 6.79 -1.41
CA GLN A 406 32.22 6.27 -0.09
C GLN A 406 32.70 4.81 0.02
N ARG A 407 33.46 4.50 1.07
CA ARG A 407 33.82 3.12 1.46
C ARG A 407 33.33 2.85 2.87
N SER A 408 32.82 1.66 3.08
CA SER A 408 32.36 1.22 4.39
C SER A 408 33.54 0.88 5.30
N ASP A 409 33.39 1.15 6.60
CA ASP A 409 34.40 0.83 7.62
C ASP A 409 34.63 -0.69 7.66
N SER A 410 35.89 -1.11 7.42
CA SER A 410 36.29 -2.51 7.39
C SER A 410 35.94 -3.28 8.65
N ARG A 411 35.86 -2.59 9.80
CA ARG A 411 35.48 -3.19 11.09
C ARG A 411 34.00 -3.55 11.16
N LEU A 412 33.15 -2.72 10.53
CA LEU A 412 31.71 -3.00 10.39
C LEU A 412 31.47 -4.10 9.35
N VAL A 413 32.25 -4.10 8.27
CA VAL A 413 32.24 -5.18 7.25
C VAL A 413 32.60 -6.52 7.89
N HIS A 414 33.61 -6.55 8.77
CA HIS A 414 33.98 -7.76 9.50
C HIS A 414 32.84 -8.29 10.38
N TYR A 415 32.18 -7.41 11.13
CA TYR A 415 31.00 -7.77 11.94
C TYR A 415 29.86 -8.34 11.07
N MET A 416 29.60 -7.70 9.93
CA MET A 416 28.60 -8.14 8.96
C MET A 416 28.95 -9.49 8.34
N ALA A 417 30.22 -9.73 8.01
CA ALA A 417 30.71 -11.00 7.51
C ALA A 417 30.49 -12.13 8.52
N GLY A 418 30.66 -11.88 9.83
CA GLY A 418 30.31 -12.84 10.88
C GLY A 418 28.82 -13.18 10.91
N TYR A 419 27.95 -12.20 10.68
CA TYR A 419 26.50 -12.43 10.54
C TYR A 419 26.15 -13.26 9.28
N VAL A 420 26.80 -12.98 8.15
CA VAL A 420 26.66 -13.78 6.92
C VAL A 420 27.07 -15.22 7.19
N ALA A 421 28.27 -15.45 7.74
CA ALA A 421 28.78 -16.78 8.08
C ALA A 421 27.79 -17.54 8.99
N ARG A 422 27.27 -16.88 10.04
CA ARG A 422 26.26 -17.45 10.94
C ARG A 422 25.03 -17.94 10.21
N LYS A 423 24.54 -17.19 9.22
CA LYS A 423 23.36 -17.56 8.46
C LYS A 423 23.60 -18.81 7.61
N PHE A 424 24.77 -18.90 6.98
CA PHE A 424 25.14 -20.04 6.13
C PHE A 424 25.49 -21.31 6.91
N LEU A 425 25.98 -21.20 8.15
CA LEU A 425 26.15 -22.36 9.04
C LEU A 425 24.83 -23.09 9.32
N SER A 426 23.74 -22.34 9.46
CA SER A 426 22.40 -22.91 9.70
C SER A 426 21.74 -23.49 8.45
N ARG A 427 22.25 -23.15 7.26
CA ARG A 427 21.67 -23.52 5.96
C ARG A 427 22.45 -24.62 5.24
N SER A 428 23.75 -24.69 5.44
CA SER A 428 24.58 -25.71 4.80
C SER A 428 24.49 -27.05 5.52
N ASN A 429 24.26 -28.12 4.77
CA ASN A 429 24.35 -29.50 5.26
C ASN A 429 25.77 -30.09 5.08
N CYS A 430 26.72 -29.32 4.55
CA CYS A 430 28.06 -29.79 4.25
C CYS A 430 29.05 -29.34 5.35
N GLU A 431 29.61 -30.29 6.10
CA GLU A 431 30.57 -30.01 7.17
C GLU A 431 31.85 -29.34 6.67
N LYS A 432 32.33 -29.69 5.46
CA LYS A 432 33.48 -29.01 4.83
C LYS A 432 33.21 -27.53 4.55
N CYS A 433 31.99 -27.20 4.09
CA CYS A 433 31.58 -25.81 3.89
C CYS A 433 31.41 -25.07 5.22
N LYS A 434 30.87 -25.73 6.26
CA LYS A 434 30.79 -25.11 7.60
C LYS A 434 32.18 -24.76 8.14
N GLY A 435 33.14 -25.67 7.97
CA GLY A 435 34.53 -25.45 8.35
C GLY A 435 35.21 -24.31 7.59
N SER A 436 34.81 -24.04 6.34
CA SER A 436 35.39 -22.95 5.54
C SER A 436 34.76 -21.57 5.83
N LEU A 437 33.65 -21.50 6.57
CA LEU A 437 32.92 -20.25 6.85
C LEU A 437 33.46 -19.48 8.06
N LEU A 438 34.08 -20.17 9.02
CA LEU A 438 34.56 -19.58 10.27
C LEU A 438 36.06 -19.80 10.43
N ASP A 439 36.71 -18.86 11.10
CA ASP A 439 38.06 -19.09 11.62
C ASP A 439 37.97 -19.68 13.03
N SER A 440 38.79 -20.70 13.29
CA SER A 440 38.95 -21.28 14.64
C SER A 440 39.78 -20.40 15.57
N SER A 441 40.56 -19.47 15.00
CA SER A 441 41.39 -18.54 15.75
C SER A 441 40.94 -17.10 15.51
N VAL A 442 40.70 -16.35 16.60
CA VAL A 442 40.44 -14.91 16.48
C VAL A 442 41.76 -14.24 16.11
N ASN A 443 41.97 -14.03 14.81
CA ASN A 443 43.08 -13.22 14.33
C ASN A 443 42.90 -11.80 14.88
N LYS A 444 43.84 -11.33 15.72
CA LYS A 444 43.80 -10.01 16.38
C LYS A 444 44.18 -8.88 15.42
N ASP A 445 43.58 -8.88 14.24
CA ASP A 445 43.62 -7.81 13.25
C ASP A 445 42.82 -6.59 13.76
N GLU A 446 43.25 -5.38 13.40
CA GLU A 446 42.49 -4.14 13.59
C GLU A 446 41.04 -4.22 13.08
N THR A 447 40.79 -4.97 11.99
CA THR A 447 39.44 -5.17 11.43
C THR A 447 38.49 -5.92 12.36
N CYS A 448 38.98 -6.81 13.23
CA CYS A 448 38.11 -7.59 14.13
C CYS A 448 37.76 -6.83 15.42
N GLN A 449 38.45 -5.72 15.74
CA GLN A 449 38.35 -5.02 17.04
C GLN A 449 36.92 -4.63 17.41
N PHE A 450 36.13 -4.15 16.46
CA PHE A 450 34.73 -3.80 16.71
C PHE A 450 33.88 -5.03 17.05
N THR A 451 34.14 -6.15 16.37
CA THR A 451 33.44 -7.41 16.64
C THR A 451 33.77 -7.91 18.04
N VAL A 452 35.05 -7.88 18.42
CA VAL A 452 35.53 -8.24 19.76
C VAL A 452 34.92 -7.35 20.83
N MET A 453 34.86 -6.03 20.61
CA MET A 453 34.24 -5.09 21.55
C MET A 453 32.75 -5.37 21.78
N CYS A 454 32.05 -5.83 20.74
CA CYS A 454 30.62 -6.14 20.80
C CYS A 454 30.33 -7.56 21.30
N ASP A 455 31.34 -8.42 21.37
CA ASP A 455 31.17 -9.83 21.71
C ASP A 455 30.94 -10.03 23.21
N LYS A 456 29.96 -10.87 23.52
CA LYS A 456 29.64 -11.30 24.88
C LYS A 456 29.72 -12.83 25.03
N GLY A 457 30.49 -13.47 24.17
CA GLY A 457 30.69 -14.92 24.12
C GLY A 457 29.75 -15.64 23.14
N GLY A 458 29.22 -14.96 22.12
CA GLY A 458 28.24 -15.53 21.21
C GLY A 458 28.29 -15.01 19.77
N LEU A 459 29.22 -14.12 19.45
CA LEU A 459 29.48 -13.71 18.08
C LEU A 459 30.39 -14.73 17.38
N LEU A 460 30.22 -14.84 16.06
CA LEU A 460 31.02 -15.72 15.22
C LEU A 460 31.99 -14.89 14.39
N TYR A 461 33.21 -15.41 14.23
CA TYR A 461 34.29 -14.76 13.50
C TYR A 461 34.39 -15.40 12.10
N PRO A 462 34.17 -14.62 11.03
CA PRO A 462 34.20 -15.15 9.66
C PRO A 462 35.62 -15.62 9.31
N SER A 463 35.73 -16.59 8.42
CA SER A 463 37.02 -16.92 7.80
C SER A 463 37.51 -15.77 6.91
N GLN A 464 38.81 -15.74 6.63
CA GLN A 464 39.40 -14.71 5.76
C GLN A 464 38.74 -14.68 4.37
N ALA A 465 38.41 -15.83 3.81
CA ALA A 465 37.71 -15.93 2.51
C ALA A 465 36.32 -15.28 2.56
N VAL A 466 35.54 -15.54 3.62
CA VAL A 466 34.22 -14.92 3.80
C VAL A 466 34.34 -13.41 4.01
N PHE A 467 35.33 -12.97 4.79
CA PHE A 467 35.58 -11.55 5.00
C PHE A 467 35.94 -10.84 3.69
N ASN A 468 36.87 -11.38 2.91
CA ASN A 468 37.29 -10.81 1.62
C ASN A 468 36.12 -10.72 0.65
N ALA A 469 35.31 -11.78 0.52
CA ALA A 469 34.12 -11.78 -0.33
C ALA A 469 33.10 -10.72 0.09
N VAL A 470 32.78 -10.64 1.39
CA VAL A 470 31.82 -9.65 1.90
C VAL A 470 32.36 -8.22 1.73
N LYS A 471 33.67 -8.02 1.92
CA LYS A 471 34.32 -6.73 1.66
C LYS A 471 34.23 -6.33 0.18
N GLN A 472 34.53 -7.25 -0.73
CA GLN A 472 34.43 -6.98 -2.17
C GLN A 472 32.99 -6.64 -2.58
N LEU A 473 31.99 -7.37 -2.05
CA LEU A 473 30.58 -7.06 -2.30
C LEU A 473 30.18 -5.69 -1.73
N GLU A 474 30.68 -5.32 -0.56
CA GLU A 474 30.43 -4.01 0.03
C GLU A 474 31.06 -2.88 -0.78
N ASP A 475 32.29 -3.07 -1.27
CA ASP A 475 32.97 -2.08 -2.11
C ASP A 475 32.18 -1.87 -3.41
N ILE A 476 31.77 -2.94 -4.09
CA ILE A 476 30.92 -2.88 -5.30
C ILE A 476 29.62 -2.12 -5.01
N PHE A 477 28.93 -2.49 -3.91
CA PHE A 477 27.67 -1.87 -3.52
C PHE A 477 27.84 -0.38 -3.23
N THR A 478 28.88 0.01 -2.48
CA THR A 478 29.07 1.38 -2.02
C THR A 478 29.55 2.29 -3.14
N VAL A 479 30.40 1.79 -4.05
CA VAL A 479 30.80 2.51 -5.26
C VAL A 479 29.60 2.79 -6.14
N HIS A 480 28.75 1.78 -6.40
CA HIS A 480 27.55 1.96 -7.23
C HIS A 480 26.64 3.06 -6.66
N PHE A 481 26.25 2.98 -5.39
CA PHE A 481 25.35 3.97 -4.77
C PHE A 481 26.02 5.30 -4.37
N SER A 482 27.33 5.43 -4.59
CA SER A 482 28.03 6.73 -4.56
C SER A 482 27.85 7.51 -5.85
N GLN A 483 27.68 6.80 -6.97
CA GLN A 483 27.58 7.38 -8.32
C GLN A 483 26.13 7.47 -8.78
N GLU A 484 25.35 6.42 -8.49
CA GLU A 484 24.00 6.24 -8.98
C GLU A 484 22.95 6.47 -7.90
N LYS A 485 21.80 7.00 -8.33
CA LYS A 485 20.62 7.13 -7.47
C LYS A 485 19.84 5.82 -7.45
N LEU A 486 19.27 5.51 -6.28
CA LEU A 486 18.38 4.37 -6.12
C LEU A 486 17.19 4.42 -7.08
N CYS A 487 16.96 3.34 -7.83
CA CYS A 487 15.86 3.12 -8.75
C CYS A 487 15.11 1.81 -8.46
N SER A 488 14.01 1.55 -9.16
CA SER A 488 13.24 0.29 -9.07
C SER A 488 14.11 -0.95 -9.25
N ASP A 489 15.09 -0.86 -10.16
CA ASP A 489 15.88 -1.97 -10.67
C ASP A 489 17.34 -1.95 -10.23
N SER A 490 17.71 -1.13 -9.25
CA SER A 490 19.13 -1.01 -8.80
C SER A 490 19.76 -2.34 -8.39
N ILE A 491 18.94 -3.32 -7.98
CA ILE A 491 19.43 -4.66 -7.69
C ILE A 491 20.05 -5.34 -8.93
N LEU A 492 19.50 -5.11 -10.12
CA LEU A 492 20.00 -5.66 -11.38
C LEU A 492 21.32 -5.00 -11.79
N ASP A 493 21.44 -3.69 -11.57
CA ASP A 493 22.67 -2.94 -11.83
C ASP A 493 23.81 -3.43 -10.92
N VAL A 494 23.54 -3.51 -9.61
CA VAL A 494 24.50 -4.06 -8.64
C VAL A 494 24.86 -5.50 -9.00
N MET A 495 23.89 -6.32 -9.38
CA MET A 495 24.17 -7.71 -9.77
C MET A 495 25.00 -7.83 -11.04
N SER A 496 24.84 -6.90 -11.98
CA SER A 496 25.65 -6.83 -13.19
C SER A 496 27.09 -6.44 -12.87
N LEU A 497 27.30 -5.49 -11.94
CA LEU A 497 28.63 -5.13 -11.46
C LEU A 497 29.30 -6.28 -10.70
N VAL A 498 28.54 -6.99 -9.85
CA VAL A 498 29.03 -8.17 -9.14
C VAL A 498 29.49 -9.24 -10.12
N LYS A 499 28.73 -9.52 -11.19
CA LYS A 499 29.15 -10.49 -12.23
C LYS A 499 30.46 -10.12 -12.93
N LEU A 500 30.76 -8.83 -13.05
CA LEU A 500 31.96 -8.35 -13.75
C LEU A 500 33.18 -8.25 -12.84
N GLN A 501 32.98 -7.98 -11.54
CA GLN A 501 34.06 -7.57 -10.63
C GLN A 501 34.32 -8.56 -9.50
N PHE A 502 33.36 -9.42 -9.15
CA PHE A 502 33.50 -10.35 -8.03
C PHE A 502 34.37 -11.55 -8.43
N GLY A 503 35.42 -11.81 -7.64
CA GLY A 503 36.43 -12.83 -7.95
C GLY A 503 36.72 -13.81 -6.82
N GLU A 504 36.06 -13.66 -5.68
CA GLU A 504 36.23 -14.56 -4.53
C GLU A 504 35.40 -15.83 -4.68
N SER A 505 35.82 -16.89 -4.01
CA SER A 505 35.12 -18.17 -4.06
C SER A 505 35.02 -18.82 -2.67
N ILE A 506 33.84 -19.30 -2.33
CA ILE A 506 33.53 -19.81 -0.99
C ILE A 506 32.87 -21.17 -1.09
N GLY A 507 33.47 -22.15 -0.42
CA GLY A 507 32.91 -23.48 -0.25
C GLY A 507 33.93 -24.58 -0.48
N CYS A 508 33.48 -25.82 -0.42
CA CYS A 508 34.28 -26.94 -0.89
C CYS A 508 34.10 -27.13 -2.40
N SER A 509 34.98 -27.89 -3.03
CA SER A 509 34.96 -28.19 -4.48
C SER A 509 33.63 -28.66 -5.06
N LEU A 510 32.72 -29.22 -4.25
CA LEU A 510 31.38 -29.65 -4.71
C LEU A 510 30.29 -28.58 -4.61
N HIS A 511 30.48 -27.55 -3.78
CA HIS A 511 29.45 -26.56 -3.44
C HIS A 511 29.90 -25.12 -3.65
N GLU A 512 31.10 -24.92 -4.16
CA GLU A 512 31.75 -23.63 -4.37
C GLU A 512 30.85 -22.64 -5.13
N ASP A 513 30.34 -23.04 -6.30
CA ASP A 513 29.45 -22.19 -7.11
C ASP A 513 28.12 -21.89 -6.43
N SER A 514 27.50 -22.92 -5.85
CA SER A 514 26.18 -22.82 -5.22
C SER A 514 26.22 -21.95 -3.97
N LEU A 515 27.20 -22.16 -3.09
CA LEU A 515 27.34 -21.44 -1.83
C LEU A 515 27.74 -19.99 -2.07
N THR A 516 28.66 -19.74 -3.01
CA THR A 516 29.07 -18.40 -3.40
C THR A 516 27.89 -17.61 -3.98
N THR A 517 27.12 -18.21 -4.89
CA THR A 517 25.93 -17.57 -5.48
C THR A 517 24.88 -17.22 -4.44
N GLU A 518 24.60 -18.14 -3.50
CA GLU A 518 23.65 -17.88 -2.42
C GLU A 518 24.15 -16.78 -1.47
N LEU A 519 25.44 -16.75 -1.16
CA LEU A 519 26.05 -15.74 -0.31
C LEU A 519 25.96 -14.36 -0.93
N ILE A 520 26.31 -14.24 -2.21
CA ILE A 520 26.17 -12.99 -2.98
C ILE A 520 24.72 -12.51 -2.91
N LYS A 521 23.76 -13.36 -3.27
CA LYS A 521 22.34 -13.02 -3.28
C LYS A 521 21.87 -12.56 -1.89
N PHE A 522 22.25 -13.28 -0.84
CA PHE A 522 21.88 -12.95 0.52
C PHE A 522 22.47 -11.61 0.97
N TYR A 523 23.76 -11.39 0.70
CA TYR A 523 24.46 -10.19 1.12
C TYR A 523 23.90 -8.95 0.43
N VAL A 524 23.83 -8.96 -0.91
CA VAL A 524 23.36 -7.82 -1.70
C VAL A 524 21.93 -7.44 -1.31
N LEU A 525 21.03 -8.43 -1.14
CA LEU A 525 19.66 -8.17 -0.72
C LEU A 525 19.61 -7.57 0.69
N THR A 526 20.34 -8.16 1.64
CA THR A 526 20.42 -7.67 3.02
C THR A 526 20.96 -6.24 3.08
N ARG A 527 22.00 -5.96 2.30
CA ARG A 527 22.63 -4.65 2.24
C ARG A 527 21.73 -3.60 1.62
N LEU A 528 20.97 -3.96 0.59
CA LEU A 528 19.95 -3.11 -0.03
C LEU A 528 18.83 -2.76 0.96
N HIS A 529 18.36 -3.73 1.75
CA HIS A 529 17.41 -3.46 2.83
C HIS A 529 17.94 -2.43 3.85
N PHE A 530 19.20 -2.57 4.27
CA PHE A 530 19.82 -1.63 5.21
C PHE A 530 20.02 -0.24 4.60
N TYR A 531 20.45 -0.17 3.34
CA TYR A 531 20.60 1.09 2.62
C TYR A 531 19.25 1.84 2.53
N VAL A 532 18.20 1.16 2.08
CA VAL A 532 16.84 1.72 1.97
C VAL A 532 16.29 2.15 3.34
N LYS A 533 16.55 1.37 4.40
CA LYS A 533 16.17 1.74 5.76
C LYS A 533 16.85 3.04 6.22
N GLY A 534 18.15 3.20 5.96
CA GLY A 534 18.90 4.42 6.27
C GLY A 534 18.34 5.64 5.54
N LEU A 535 18.01 5.50 4.24
CA LEU A 535 17.36 6.55 3.46
C LEU A 535 16.00 6.95 4.06
N ASN A 536 15.18 5.97 4.45
CA ASN A 536 13.88 6.23 5.06
C ASN A 536 13.98 6.95 6.42
N GLN A 537 14.97 6.60 7.26
CA GLN A 537 15.22 7.29 8.52
C GLN A 537 15.61 8.76 8.28
N SER A 538 16.55 8.98 7.35
CA SER A 538 16.97 10.34 6.97
C SER A 538 15.80 11.19 6.43
N ARG A 539 14.89 10.59 5.65
CA ARG A 539 13.65 11.26 5.18
C ARG A 539 12.72 11.60 6.35
N ALA A 540 12.48 10.66 7.26
CA ALA A 540 11.64 10.88 8.43
C ALA A 540 12.17 12.03 9.31
N ASP A 541 13.49 12.10 9.50
CA ASP A 541 14.13 13.15 10.29
C ASP A 541 14.06 14.52 9.60
N ARG A 542 14.22 14.58 8.26
CA ARG A 542 13.97 15.82 7.48
C ARG A 542 12.53 16.31 7.66
N THR A 543 11.55 15.41 7.64
CA THR A 543 10.13 15.76 7.84
C THR A 543 9.87 16.28 9.25
N LYS A 544 10.42 15.64 10.28
CA LYS A 544 10.33 16.12 11.68
C LYS A 544 10.95 17.51 11.84
N LYS A 545 12.14 17.75 11.26
CA LYS A 545 12.80 19.06 11.26
C LYS A 545 11.92 20.15 10.62
N LYS A 546 11.28 19.86 9.48
CA LYS A 546 10.33 20.78 8.82
C LYS A 546 9.10 21.09 9.70
N LEU A 547 8.57 20.12 10.44
CA LEU A 547 7.46 20.31 11.36
C LEU A 547 7.83 21.22 12.53
N HIS A 548 8.96 20.95 13.20
CA HIS A 548 9.45 21.78 14.30
C HIS A 548 9.72 23.23 13.84
N GLY A 549 10.30 23.42 12.65
CA GLY A 549 10.55 24.76 12.10
C GLY A 549 9.29 25.54 11.70
N LYS A 550 8.14 24.87 11.49
CA LYS A 550 6.85 25.56 11.29
C LYS A 550 6.23 25.97 12.62
N ILE A 551 6.33 25.12 13.66
CA ILE A 551 5.82 25.41 14.99
C ILE A 551 6.58 26.58 15.61
N SER A 552 7.91 26.62 15.48
CA SER A 552 8.75 27.70 16.01
C SER A 552 8.57 29.06 15.31
N ARG A 553 7.81 29.12 14.21
CA ARG A 553 7.44 30.37 13.51
C ARG A 553 6.04 30.86 13.88
N CYS A 554 5.27 30.04 14.60
CA CYS A 554 3.91 30.35 15.06
C CYS A 554 3.84 30.62 16.57
N SER A 555 4.89 30.25 17.31
CA SER A 555 5.25 30.78 18.63
C SER A 555 6.14 32.00 18.47
#